data_AF-A0A938UL48-F1
#
_entry.id   AF-A0A938UL48-F1
#
_cell.length_a   1.000
_cell.length_b   1.000
_cell.length_c   1.000
_cell.angle_alpha   90.00
_cell.angle_beta   90.00
_cell.angle_gamma   90.00
#
_symmetry.space_group_name_H-M   'P 1'
#
loop_
_entity.id
_entity.type
_entity.pdbx_description
1 polymer ?
#
loop_
_entity_poly.entity_id
_entity_poly.type
_entity_poly.pdbx_seq_one_letter_code
_entity_poly.pdbx_strand_id
1 'polypeptide(L)'
;MPKRSDMIQMARFASLQKRTFAILVATTIGLIVALGLPLRLVLLDSFLQLEDRAARGHLDRANAAIANQLDVLWTVTRDYANWDDTYAYLGGERTDYADVNFINQTYDFNKLSLVALYDEAGAVHWSKAYDLRAKRELATPAAFRQPRIVSALQARDAGARRVQGLVPTDQGPMLVAACPIHTSAGAGPRRGTLVLGQMLDPILVSEFARNLKLDMAVLRHSSRSGQGAKVADAEAGIHLLNEHTLAGYARIDDLIGDPYLVLRVVMQRDVFESGAEAMQLILLSVLLAGLMFGVVVHLALKRLVVQPVTELGERVRKVAERKDHSLRLDVQGDDEIARLGHDINGMLDALQGLHRQLETERQRAERLLLNIMPRSVADRLKAGEEIADSYREASVLFADLVGFTSLASHVPPNELLPMLDGIFSAFDELADQHGLEKIKTIGDAYMVVAGVPEPVPDHAQVLAAMGLDMVRAIEVEAERRGVNLQVRVGIHTGPVVAGVIGKRKFSYDLWGDTVNVASRMESSGVPGRVQVSEATVAKLGAHFVLEERGPVAVKGKGEMRAWLLVREAEVPSTA
;
A
#
# COMPACT_ATOMS: atom_id res chain seq x y z
N MET A 1 -17.25 -11.40 -28.41
CA MET A 1 -16.01 -11.93 -27.77
C MET A 1 -15.13 -10.75 -27.40
N PRO A 2 -14.74 -10.58 -26.13
CA PRO A 2 -13.86 -9.47 -25.75
C PRO A 2 -12.49 -9.60 -26.44
N LYS A 3 -11.86 -8.47 -26.81
CA LYS A 3 -10.58 -8.45 -27.54
C LYS A 3 -9.47 -9.03 -26.68
N ARG A 4 -8.51 -9.72 -27.30
CA ARG A 4 -7.37 -10.40 -26.65
C ARG A 4 -6.54 -9.47 -25.73
N SER A 5 -6.59 -8.15 -25.92
CA SER A 5 -5.96 -7.16 -25.03
C SER A 5 -6.69 -6.98 -23.69
N ASP A 6 -8.02 -7.12 -23.66
CA ASP A 6 -8.82 -6.99 -22.43
C ASP A 6 -8.56 -8.15 -21.46
N MET A 7 -8.37 -9.37 -22.00
CA MET A 7 -8.02 -10.54 -21.19
C MET A 7 -6.62 -10.44 -20.57
N ILE A 8 -5.64 -9.85 -21.27
CA ILE A 8 -4.27 -9.71 -20.77
C ILE A 8 -4.18 -8.65 -19.65
N GLN A 9 -4.99 -7.58 -19.73
CA GLN A 9 -5.00 -6.53 -18.70
C GLN A 9 -5.86 -6.87 -17.47
N MET A 10 -7.00 -7.55 -17.61
CA MET A 10 -7.75 -8.08 -16.45
C MET A 10 -6.89 -9.07 -15.64
N ALA A 11 -6.06 -9.88 -16.32
CA ALA A 11 -5.11 -10.76 -15.66
C ALA A 11 -4.02 -10.00 -14.87
N ARG A 12 -3.61 -8.80 -15.32
CA ARG A 12 -2.61 -7.96 -14.64
C ARG A 12 -3.16 -7.25 -13.40
N PHE A 13 -4.40 -6.77 -13.41
CA PHE A 13 -5.03 -6.18 -12.21
C PHE A 13 -5.35 -7.24 -11.15
N ALA A 14 -5.85 -8.41 -11.56
CA ALA A 14 -5.96 -9.56 -10.67
C ALA A 14 -4.59 -9.99 -10.10
N SER A 15 -3.48 -9.69 -10.79
CA SER A 15 -2.13 -9.96 -10.28
C SER A 15 -1.71 -9.03 -9.14
N LEU A 16 -2.15 -7.76 -9.13
CA LEU A 16 -1.76 -6.81 -8.08
C LEU A 16 -2.43 -7.18 -6.74
N GLN A 17 -3.72 -7.52 -6.78
CA GLN A 17 -4.47 -8.02 -5.62
C GLN A 17 -3.86 -9.30 -5.04
N LYS A 18 -3.49 -10.25 -5.90
CA LYS A 18 -2.82 -11.49 -5.49
C LYS A 18 -1.43 -11.22 -4.90
N ARG A 19 -0.68 -10.28 -5.47
CA ARG A 19 0.66 -9.89 -4.97
C ARG A 19 0.58 -9.19 -3.62
N THR A 20 -0.31 -8.20 -3.46
CA THR A 20 -0.47 -7.49 -2.19
C THR A 20 -0.98 -8.41 -1.10
N PHE A 21 -1.92 -9.31 -1.41
CA PHE A 21 -2.36 -10.35 -0.48
C PHE A 21 -1.22 -11.30 -0.10
N ALA A 22 -0.44 -11.80 -1.08
CA ALA A 22 0.68 -12.69 -0.81
C ALA A 22 1.76 -12.03 0.05
N ILE A 23 2.11 -10.77 -0.23
CA ILE A 23 3.05 -9.98 0.58
C ILE A 23 2.52 -9.82 2.00
N LEU A 24 1.24 -9.44 2.16
CA LEU A 24 0.64 -9.25 3.47
C LEU A 24 0.60 -10.54 4.29
N VAL A 25 0.26 -11.67 3.67
CA VAL A 25 0.30 -12.98 4.34
C VAL A 25 1.74 -13.32 4.75
N ALA A 26 2.71 -13.12 3.85
CA ALA A 26 4.12 -13.38 4.15
C ALA A 26 4.65 -12.49 5.29
N THR A 27 4.32 -11.20 5.30
CA THR A 27 4.74 -10.29 6.38
C THR A 27 4.03 -10.59 7.70
N THR A 28 2.75 -10.97 7.66
CA THR A 28 2.00 -11.37 8.87
C THR A 28 2.59 -12.63 9.48
N ILE A 29 2.87 -13.65 8.66
CA ILE A 29 3.56 -14.88 9.11
C ILE A 29 4.95 -14.54 9.66
N GLY A 30 5.71 -13.70 8.94
CA GLY A 30 7.03 -13.24 9.38
C GLY A 30 6.98 -12.54 10.73
N LEU A 31 5.99 -11.68 10.96
CA LEU A 31 5.80 -10.97 12.23
C LEU A 31 5.41 -11.93 13.38
N ILE A 32 4.51 -12.88 13.12
CA ILE A 32 4.13 -13.90 14.11
C ILE A 32 5.34 -14.74 14.52
N VAL A 33 6.18 -15.15 13.56
CA VAL A 33 7.41 -15.90 13.84
C VAL A 33 8.43 -15.04 14.59
N ALA A 34 8.63 -13.79 14.14
CA ALA A 34 9.57 -12.86 14.77
C ALA A 34 9.20 -12.50 16.21
N LEU A 35 7.91 -12.49 16.55
CA LEU A 35 7.44 -12.27 17.92
C LEU A 35 7.40 -13.57 18.74
N GLY A 36 6.92 -14.67 18.15
CA GLY A 36 6.72 -15.93 18.85
C GLY A 36 8.01 -16.66 19.21
N LEU A 37 9.02 -16.64 18.33
CA LEU A 37 10.27 -17.37 18.57
C LEU A 37 11.09 -16.78 19.74
N PRO A 38 11.39 -15.47 19.81
CA PRO A 38 12.11 -14.91 20.95
C PRO A 38 11.32 -15.04 22.25
N LEU A 39 10.00 -14.84 22.19
CA LEU A 39 9.13 -15.00 23.35
C LEU A 39 9.21 -16.41 23.93
N ARG A 40 9.20 -17.44 23.06
CA ARG A 40 9.39 -18.83 23.46
C ARG A 40 10.76 -19.07 24.09
N LEU A 41 11.83 -18.55 23.48
CA LEU A 41 13.20 -18.76 23.98
C LEU A 41 13.41 -18.09 25.35
N VAL A 42 13.01 -16.83 25.50
CA VAL A 42 13.22 -16.05 26.73
C VAL A 42 12.36 -16.56 27.89
N LEU A 43 11.07 -16.81 27.65
CA LEU A 43 10.19 -17.27 28.72
C LEU A 43 10.53 -18.69 29.18
N LEU A 44 10.91 -19.60 28.27
CA LEU A 44 11.30 -20.95 28.65
C LEU A 44 12.52 -20.95 29.57
N ASP A 45 13.54 -20.15 29.24
CA ASP A 45 14.71 -19.97 30.11
C ASP A 45 14.33 -19.38 31.47
N SER A 46 13.42 -18.39 31.48
CA SER A 46 12.91 -17.81 32.72
C SER A 46 12.19 -18.82 33.62
N PHE A 47 11.37 -19.71 33.05
CA PHE A 47 10.69 -20.78 33.80
C PHE A 47 11.68 -21.81 34.36
N LEU A 48 12.71 -22.20 33.60
CA LEU A 48 13.75 -23.11 34.07
C LEU A 48 14.56 -22.49 35.22
N GLN A 49 14.90 -21.20 35.14
CA GLN A 49 15.56 -20.49 36.24
C GLN A 49 14.67 -20.35 37.48
N LEU A 50 13.35 -20.23 37.31
CA LEU A 50 12.40 -20.18 38.41
C LEU A 50 12.24 -21.56 39.06
N GLU A 51 12.20 -22.62 38.26
CA GLU A 51 12.20 -24.02 38.71
C GLU A 51 13.46 -24.35 39.52
N ASP A 52 14.65 -23.96 39.05
CA ASP A 52 15.92 -24.15 39.79
C ASP A 52 15.90 -23.41 41.14
N ARG A 53 15.45 -22.15 41.16
CA ARG A 53 15.31 -21.37 42.40
C ARG A 53 14.33 -21.98 43.39
N ALA A 54 13.17 -22.42 42.92
CA ALA A 54 12.19 -23.09 43.75
C ALA A 54 12.78 -24.37 44.34
N ALA A 55 13.45 -25.17 43.51
CA ALA A 55 14.07 -26.43 43.91
C ALA A 55 15.19 -26.26 44.96
N ARG A 56 16.04 -25.23 44.81
CA ARG A 56 17.02 -24.87 45.85
C ARG A 56 16.34 -24.46 47.15
N GLY A 57 15.27 -23.67 47.09
CA GLY A 57 14.51 -23.28 48.27
C GLY A 57 13.87 -24.47 49.02
N HIS A 58 13.48 -25.53 48.31
CA HIS A 58 13.04 -26.79 48.93
C HIS A 58 14.19 -27.53 49.63
N LEU A 59 15.37 -27.61 49.00
CA LEU A 59 16.57 -28.20 49.60
C LEU A 59 17.02 -27.44 50.85
N ASP A 60 17.04 -26.11 50.78
CA ASP A 60 17.45 -25.25 51.91
C ASP A 60 16.51 -25.42 53.10
N ARG A 61 15.19 -25.53 52.87
CA ARG A 61 14.22 -25.83 53.94
C ARG A 61 14.42 -27.20 54.56
N ALA A 62 14.72 -28.21 53.75
CA ALA A 62 14.96 -29.56 54.23
C ALA A 62 16.27 -29.66 55.03
N ASN A 63 17.34 -28.99 54.59
CA ASN A 63 18.58 -28.84 55.36
C ASN A 63 18.36 -28.05 56.65
N ALA A 64 17.59 -26.96 56.60
CA ALA A 64 17.27 -26.15 57.76
C ALA A 64 16.49 -26.93 58.84
N ALA A 65 15.65 -27.89 58.46
CA ALA A 65 14.96 -28.74 59.45
C ALA A 65 15.94 -29.63 60.24
N ILE A 66 16.98 -30.17 59.59
CA ILE A 66 18.03 -30.94 60.27
C ILE A 66 18.84 -30.02 61.19
N ALA A 67 19.20 -28.82 60.71
CA ALA A 67 19.92 -27.83 61.50
C ALA A 67 19.11 -27.36 62.73
N ASN A 68 17.80 -27.11 62.57
CA ASN A 68 16.90 -26.76 63.65
C ASN A 68 16.80 -27.90 64.69
N GLN A 69 16.79 -29.17 64.24
CA GLN A 69 16.79 -30.30 65.17
C GLN A 69 18.10 -30.37 65.98
N LEU A 70 19.25 -30.06 65.36
CA LEU A 70 20.52 -29.93 66.08
C LEU A 70 20.48 -28.79 67.10
N ASP A 71 19.86 -27.66 66.80
CA ASP A 71 19.70 -26.54 67.73
C ASP A 71 18.77 -26.88 68.92
N VAL A 72 17.71 -27.65 68.68
CA VAL A 72 16.85 -28.19 69.75
C VAL A 72 17.68 -29.12 70.64
N LEU A 73 18.41 -30.06 70.05
CA LEU A 73 19.28 -30.99 70.79
C LEU A 73 20.35 -30.23 71.58
N TRP A 74 20.96 -29.20 71.00
CA TRP A 74 21.93 -28.34 71.67
C TRP A 74 21.35 -27.60 72.88
N THR A 75 20.14 -27.07 72.75
CA THR A 75 19.46 -26.40 73.87
C THR A 75 19.32 -27.37 75.05
N VAL A 76 18.82 -28.58 74.78
CA VAL A 76 18.68 -29.62 75.81
C VAL A 76 20.04 -30.02 76.39
N THR A 77 21.06 -30.25 75.55
CA THR A 77 22.42 -30.58 76.03
C THR A 77 22.98 -29.50 76.94
N ARG A 78 22.86 -28.23 76.54
CA ARG A 78 23.39 -27.11 77.31
C ARG A 78 22.66 -26.95 78.65
N ASP A 79 21.35 -27.13 78.65
CA ASP A 79 20.56 -27.01 79.87
C ASP A 79 20.99 -28.05 80.91
N TYR A 80 21.15 -29.32 80.52
CA TYR A 80 21.69 -30.35 81.41
C TYR A 80 23.17 -30.12 81.77
N ALA A 81 24.01 -29.66 80.85
CA ALA A 81 25.44 -29.46 81.09
C ALA A 81 25.75 -28.35 82.11
N ASN A 82 24.85 -27.37 82.25
CA ASN A 82 25.01 -26.22 83.14
C ASN A 82 24.36 -26.43 84.52
N TRP A 83 23.76 -27.59 84.79
CA TRP A 83 23.26 -27.88 86.13
C TRP A 83 24.42 -28.14 87.09
N ASP A 84 24.38 -27.50 88.26
CA ASP A 84 25.36 -27.73 89.33
C ASP A 84 25.41 -29.20 89.75
N ASP A 85 24.28 -29.91 89.65
CA ASP A 85 24.21 -31.36 89.89
C ASP A 85 25.03 -32.17 88.88
N THR A 86 25.02 -31.80 87.59
CA THR A 86 25.85 -32.43 86.56
C THR A 86 27.33 -32.20 86.84
N TYR A 87 27.66 -30.98 87.29
CA TYR A 87 29.01 -30.59 87.66
C TYR A 87 29.52 -31.30 88.93
N ALA A 88 28.68 -31.44 89.95
CA ALA A 88 28.97 -32.16 91.19
C ALA A 88 29.16 -33.66 90.94
N TYR A 89 28.36 -34.25 90.03
CA TYR A 89 28.48 -35.66 89.65
C TYR A 89 29.85 -36.00 89.06
N LEU A 90 30.35 -35.22 88.10
CA LEU A 90 31.69 -35.45 87.55
C LEU A 90 32.82 -35.15 88.53
N GLY A 91 32.58 -34.31 89.54
CA GLY A 91 33.53 -34.10 90.64
C GLY A 91 33.55 -35.20 91.69
N GLY A 92 32.66 -36.20 91.59
CA GLY A 92 32.49 -37.26 92.58
C GLY A 92 31.76 -36.84 93.87
N GLU A 93 31.21 -35.62 93.91
CA GLU A 93 30.45 -35.09 95.05
C GLU A 93 29.05 -35.70 95.14
N ARG A 94 28.54 -36.22 94.02
CA ARG A 94 27.27 -36.93 93.88
C ARG A 94 27.50 -38.19 93.05
N THR A 95 26.84 -39.31 93.39
CA THR A 95 27.05 -40.60 92.71
C THR A 95 25.81 -41.17 92.02
N ASP A 96 24.62 -40.62 92.29
CA ASP A 96 23.32 -41.12 91.81
C ASP A 96 22.73 -40.29 90.65
N TYR A 97 23.37 -39.18 90.26
CA TYR A 97 22.80 -38.20 89.32
C TYR A 97 22.34 -38.82 88.00
N ALA A 98 23.19 -39.64 87.38
CA ALA A 98 22.89 -40.23 86.08
C ALA A 98 21.73 -41.23 86.16
N ASP A 99 21.66 -42.01 87.25
CA ASP A 99 20.59 -43.00 87.47
C ASP A 99 19.23 -42.32 87.73
N VAL A 100 19.24 -41.12 88.32
CA VAL A 100 18.02 -40.33 88.60
C VAL A 100 17.56 -39.50 87.40
N ASN A 101 18.49 -38.86 86.67
CA ASN A 101 18.15 -37.89 85.63
C ASN A 101 18.08 -38.49 84.22
N PHE A 102 18.81 -39.57 83.94
CA PHE A 102 18.83 -40.25 82.65
C PHE A 102 18.07 -41.59 82.69
N ILE A 103 16.89 -41.56 83.30
CA ILE A 103 15.91 -42.66 83.24
C ILE A 103 15.29 -42.78 81.84
N ASN A 104 14.68 -43.93 81.52
CA ASN A 104 14.09 -44.20 80.19
C ASN A 104 13.05 -43.13 79.77
N GLN A 105 12.30 -42.57 80.73
CA GLN A 105 11.34 -41.49 80.47
C GLN A 105 12.02 -40.21 79.95
N THR A 106 13.24 -39.91 80.40
CA THR A 106 14.02 -38.76 79.91
C THR A 106 14.37 -38.92 78.44
N TYR A 107 14.76 -40.12 78.02
CA TYR A 107 15.03 -40.44 76.61
C TYR A 107 13.77 -40.29 75.76
N ASP A 108 12.64 -40.78 76.25
CA ASP A 108 11.35 -40.70 75.53
C ASP A 108 10.80 -39.28 75.40
N PHE A 109 10.95 -38.46 76.45
CA PHE A 109 10.49 -37.07 76.46
C PHE A 109 11.36 -36.20 75.54
N ASN A 110 12.68 -36.26 75.71
CA ASN A 110 13.63 -35.44 74.96
C ASN A 110 14.02 -36.06 73.60
N LYS A 111 13.45 -37.22 73.23
CA LYS A 111 13.77 -37.97 72.01
C LYS A 111 15.26 -38.29 71.86
N LEU A 112 15.92 -38.64 72.97
CA LEU A 112 17.34 -38.97 72.98
C LEU A 112 17.56 -40.44 72.63
N SER A 113 18.66 -40.70 71.94
CA SER A 113 19.17 -42.05 71.65
C SER A 113 20.50 -42.33 72.35
N LEU A 114 21.20 -41.28 72.80
CA LEU A 114 22.46 -41.36 73.54
C LEU A 114 22.56 -40.24 74.56
N VAL A 115 23.05 -40.60 75.75
CA VAL A 115 23.64 -39.66 76.71
C VAL A 115 25.02 -40.19 77.05
N ALA A 116 26.04 -39.35 76.95
CA ALA A 116 27.41 -39.69 77.33
C ALA A 116 28.06 -38.52 78.07
N LEU A 117 28.62 -38.81 79.25
CA LEU A 117 29.39 -37.91 80.08
C LEU A 117 30.86 -38.29 79.95
N TYR A 118 31.66 -37.35 79.49
CA TYR A 118 33.11 -37.49 79.37
C TYR A 118 33.79 -36.67 80.47
N ASP A 119 34.88 -37.21 81.02
CA ASP A 119 35.76 -36.46 81.91
C ASP A 119 36.63 -35.45 81.13
N GLU A 120 37.49 -34.71 81.84
CA GLU A 120 38.42 -33.73 81.24
C GLU A 120 39.42 -34.36 80.26
N ALA A 121 39.75 -35.64 80.44
CA ALA A 121 40.69 -36.38 79.60
C ALA A 121 40.02 -36.98 78.35
N GLY A 122 38.68 -37.02 78.30
CA GLY A 122 37.92 -37.66 77.22
C GLY A 122 37.68 -39.14 77.40
N ALA A 123 37.89 -39.67 78.60
CA ALA A 123 37.35 -40.97 78.95
C ALA A 123 35.85 -40.85 79.25
N VAL A 124 35.09 -41.89 78.88
CA VAL A 124 33.67 -41.98 79.19
C VAL A 124 33.51 -42.25 80.69
N HIS A 125 33.03 -41.25 81.43
CA HIS A 125 32.70 -41.38 82.85
C HIS A 125 31.41 -42.18 83.04
N TRP A 126 30.39 -41.87 82.24
CA TRP A 126 29.12 -42.59 82.21
C TRP A 126 28.48 -42.46 80.83
N SER A 127 27.80 -43.50 80.34
CA SER A 127 27.04 -43.40 79.09
C SER A 127 25.93 -44.43 79.03
N LYS A 128 24.84 -44.07 78.36
CA LYS A 128 23.74 -44.99 78.05
C LYS A 128 23.14 -44.64 76.70
N ALA A 129 23.04 -45.65 75.83
CA ALA A 129 22.31 -45.58 74.58
C ALA A 129 20.93 -46.23 74.73
N TYR A 130 19.94 -45.72 74.01
CA TYR A 130 18.55 -46.13 74.15
C TYR A 130 17.86 -46.19 72.79
N ASP A 131 17.20 -47.31 72.51
CA ASP A 131 16.35 -47.48 71.34
C ASP A 131 14.94 -46.97 71.67
N LEU A 132 14.59 -45.79 71.14
CA LEU A 132 13.29 -45.16 71.34
C LEU A 132 12.12 -45.99 70.79
N ARG A 133 12.37 -46.89 69.81
CA ARG A 133 11.33 -47.73 69.20
C ARG A 133 11.15 -49.02 69.97
N ALA A 134 12.24 -49.74 70.22
CA ALA A 134 12.21 -51.02 70.93
C ALA A 134 12.12 -50.84 72.46
N LYS A 135 12.21 -49.60 72.96
CA LYS A 135 12.13 -49.23 74.38
C LYS A 135 13.14 -49.97 75.25
N ARG A 136 14.35 -50.18 74.73
CA ARG A 136 15.41 -50.95 75.39
C ARG A 136 16.75 -50.21 75.35
N GLU A 137 17.57 -50.50 76.35
CA GLU A 137 18.95 -50.00 76.40
C GLU A 137 19.82 -50.71 75.35
N LEU A 138 20.76 -49.96 74.79
CA LEU A 138 21.74 -50.44 73.82
C LEU A 138 23.15 -50.16 74.35
N ALA A 139 24.13 -50.87 73.78
CA ALA A 139 25.53 -50.51 73.98
C ALA A 139 25.82 -49.14 73.34
N THR A 140 26.63 -48.33 74.02
CA THR A 140 27.12 -47.05 73.50
C THR A 140 27.84 -47.27 72.16
N PRO A 141 27.46 -46.55 71.09
CA PRO A 141 28.03 -46.79 69.76
C PRO A 141 29.55 -46.61 69.74
N ALA A 142 30.25 -47.46 68.97
CA ALA A 142 31.71 -47.51 68.98
C ALA A 142 32.37 -46.18 68.56
N ALA A 143 31.67 -45.41 67.71
CA ALA A 143 32.06 -44.07 67.26
C ALA A 143 32.42 -43.12 68.43
N PHE A 144 31.68 -43.20 69.54
CA PHE A 144 31.85 -42.35 70.72
C PHE A 144 33.03 -42.74 71.62
N ARG A 145 33.78 -43.78 71.24
CA ARG A 145 35.07 -44.14 71.86
C ARG A 145 36.26 -43.87 70.92
N GLN A 146 36.00 -43.45 69.68
CA GLN A 146 37.07 -43.19 68.72
C GLN A 146 37.75 -41.85 69.04
N PRO A 147 39.10 -41.80 69.16
CA PRO A 147 39.81 -40.58 69.53
C PRO A 147 39.51 -39.37 68.64
N ARG A 148 39.31 -39.60 67.33
CA ARG A 148 39.00 -38.53 66.36
C ARG A 148 37.65 -37.85 66.65
N ILE A 149 36.62 -38.64 66.94
CA ILE A 149 35.27 -38.12 67.25
C ILE A 149 35.23 -37.51 68.64
N VAL A 150 35.82 -38.18 69.64
CA VAL A 150 35.90 -37.65 71.02
C VAL A 150 36.63 -36.31 71.05
N SER A 151 37.75 -36.19 70.32
CA SER A 151 38.49 -34.92 70.23
C SER A 151 37.66 -33.80 69.59
N ALA A 152 36.84 -34.11 68.58
CA ALA A 152 35.92 -33.15 67.97
C ALA A 152 34.79 -32.73 68.92
N LEU A 153 34.25 -33.67 69.70
CA LEU A 153 33.21 -33.42 70.72
C LEU A 153 33.75 -32.59 71.90
N GLN A 154 35.04 -32.71 72.20
CA GLN A 154 35.68 -32.07 73.35
C GLN A 154 36.36 -30.73 73.06
N ALA A 155 36.24 -30.19 71.84
CA ALA A 155 36.96 -29.01 71.36
C ALA A 155 37.21 -27.95 72.45
N ARG A 156 38.50 -27.69 72.74
CA ARG A 156 38.96 -26.97 73.93
C ARG A 156 38.79 -25.44 73.87
N ASP A 157 38.67 -24.85 72.68
CA ASP A 157 38.43 -23.41 72.47
C ASP A 157 36.93 -23.05 72.51
N ALA A 158 36.19 -23.59 73.47
CA ALA A 158 34.76 -23.34 73.66
C ALA A 158 34.47 -21.99 74.35
N GLY A 159 35.16 -20.93 73.95
CA GLY A 159 34.77 -19.56 74.28
C GLY A 159 33.57 -19.07 73.47
N ALA A 160 33.24 -19.71 72.34
CA ALA A 160 32.10 -19.30 71.49
C ALA A 160 31.54 -20.34 70.50
N ARG A 161 32.19 -21.49 70.26
CA ARG A 161 31.77 -22.41 69.18
C ARG A 161 30.89 -23.55 69.70
N ARG A 162 29.62 -23.58 69.27
CA ARG A 162 28.70 -24.72 69.50
C ARG A 162 29.27 -25.96 68.82
N VAL A 163 29.36 -27.07 69.56
CA VAL A 163 29.80 -28.36 69.02
C VAL A 163 28.56 -29.22 68.79
N GLN A 164 28.06 -29.18 67.56
CA GLN A 164 26.92 -29.99 67.13
C GLN A 164 27.12 -30.44 65.69
N GLY A 165 26.57 -31.59 65.33
CA GLY A 165 26.70 -32.12 63.97
C GLY A 165 26.25 -33.57 63.88
N LEU A 166 26.64 -34.21 62.79
CA LEU A 166 26.24 -35.57 62.46
C LEU A 166 27.39 -36.54 62.73
N VAL A 167 27.15 -37.64 63.44
CA VAL A 167 28.17 -38.65 63.72
C VAL A 167 27.78 -39.97 63.06
N PRO A 168 28.69 -40.59 62.27
CA PRO A 168 28.49 -41.93 61.75
C PRO A 168 28.59 -42.95 62.88
N THR A 169 27.54 -43.76 63.08
CA THR A 169 27.57 -44.84 64.07
C THR A 169 27.25 -46.19 63.43
N ASP A 170 27.61 -47.27 64.12
CA ASP A 170 27.22 -48.65 63.78
C ASP A 170 25.71 -48.87 63.79
N GLN A 171 24.98 -48.04 64.54
CA GLN A 171 23.51 -48.07 64.65
C GLN A 171 22.81 -47.15 63.63
N GLY A 172 23.56 -46.30 62.91
CA GLY A 172 23.02 -45.34 61.96
C GLY A 172 23.60 -43.92 62.11
N PRO A 173 23.17 -42.98 61.27
CA PRO A 173 23.54 -41.58 61.41
C PRO A 173 22.91 -40.97 62.67
N MET A 174 23.71 -40.32 63.51
CA MET A 174 23.25 -39.72 64.76
C MET A 174 23.48 -38.20 64.77
N LEU A 175 22.44 -37.42 65.05
CA LEU A 175 22.57 -36.01 65.38
C LEU A 175 23.14 -35.90 66.79
N VAL A 176 24.16 -35.09 66.99
CA VAL A 176 24.88 -34.99 68.26
C VAL A 176 25.10 -33.53 68.61
N ALA A 177 24.95 -33.21 69.89
CA ALA A 177 25.37 -31.94 70.48
C ALA A 177 26.20 -32.21 71.74
N ALA A 178 27.30 -31.46 71.88
CA ALA A 178 28.28 -31.62 72.96
C ALA A 178 28.53 -30.29 73.66
N CYS A 179 28.26 -30.22 74.96
CA CYS A 179 28.46 -29.01 75.75
C CYS A 179 29.46 -29.27 76.89
N PRO A 180 30.47 -28.42 77.08
CA PRO A 180 31.30 -28.44 78.28
C PRO A 180 30.44 -28.33 79.54
N ILE A 181 30.81 -29.07 80.59
CA ILE A 181 30.10 -29.06 81.87
C ILE A 181 30.72 -28.00 82.78
N HIS A 182 29.90 -27.05 83.20
CA HIS A 182 30.23 -25.94 84.09
C HIS A 182 29.16 -25.78 85.17
N THR A 183 29.44 -24.97 86.19
CA THR A 183 28.41 -24.56 87.16
C THR A 183 27.38 -23.63 86.49
N SER A 184 26.21 -23.48 87.10
CA SER A 184 25.14 -22.62 86.59
C SER A 184 25.52 -21.15 86.55
N ALA A 185 26.50 -20.73 87.35
CA ALA A 185 27.09 -19.39 87.34
C ALA A 185 28.14 -19.19 86.22
N GLY A 186 28.47 -20.24 85.46
CA GLY A 186 29.58 -20.23 84.49
C GLY A 186 30.96 -20.10 85.15
N ALA A 187 31.05 -20.35 86.46
CA ALA A 187 32.27 -20.22 87.24
C ALA A 187 32.92 -21.59 87.49
N GLY A 188 34.25 -21.63 87.61
CA GLY A 188 35.02 -22.85 87.89
C GLY A 188 35.60 -23.57 86.67
N PRO A 189 36.55 -24.50 86.86
CA PRO A 189 37.17 -25.25 85.78
C PRO A 189 36.15 -26.16 85.10
N ARG A 190 36.29 -26.36 83.78
CA ARG A 190 35.51 -27.36 83.04
C ARG A 190 35.81 -28.75 83.61
N ARG A 191 34.80 -29.47 84.12
CA ARG A 191 34.96 -30.84 84.66
C ARG A 191 34.77 -31.95 83.64
N GLY A 192 34.31 -31.63 82.43
CA GLY A 192 34.04 -32.64 81.40
C GLY A 192 33.20 -32.10 80.24
N THR A 193 32.57 -33.03 79.52
CA THR A 193 31.66 -32.72 78.41
C THR A 193 30.44 -33.63 78.47
N LEU A 194 29.25 -33.05 78.41
CA LEU A 194 28.00 -33.77 78.20
C LEU A 194 27.73 -33.85 76.70
N VAL A 195 27.46 -35.05 76.22
CA VAL A 195 27.09 -35.33 74.83
C VAL A 195 25.72 -35.96 74.82
N LEU A 196 24.78 -35.32 74.13
CA LEU A 196 23.48 -35.91 73.81
C LEU A 196 23.44 -36.26 72.34
N GLY A 197 22.84 -37.39 72.01
CA GLY A 197 22.66 -37.85 70.64
C GLY A 197 21.22 -38.29 70.38
N GLN A 198 20.76 -38.06 69.16
CA GLN A 198 19.46 -38.51 68.65
C GLN A 198 19.66 -39.19 67.30
N MET A 199 19.09 -40.38 67.11
CA MET A 199 19.23 -41.10 65.85
C MET A 199 18.48 -40.37 64.73
N LEU A 200 19.15 -40.11 63.60
CA LEU A 200 18.52 -39.63 62.36
C LEU A 200 17.93 -40.82 61.61
N ASP A 201 16.89 -41.39 62.18
CA ASP A 201 16.24 -42.58 61.66
C ASP A 201 15.16 -42.26 60.60
N PRO A 202 14.64 -43.26 59.86
CA PRO A 202 13.59 -43.01 58.88
C PRO A 202 12.29 -42.40 59.44
N ILE A 203 12.01 -42.53 60.75
CA ILE A 203 10.81 -41.94 61.37
C ILE A 203 11.02 -40.44 61.54
N LEU A 204 12.18 -40.01 62.05
CA LEU A 204 12.51 -38.59 62.19
C LEU A 204 12.56 -37.89 60.82
N VAL A 205 13.16 -38.54 59.82
CA VAL A 205 13.15 -38.03 58.44
C VAL A 205 11.73 -37.93 57.89
N SER A 206 10.87 -38.93 58.16
CA SER A 206 9.45 -38.88 57.76
C SER A 206 8.66 -37.78 58.49
N GLU A 207 9.05 -37.43 59.72
CA GLU A 207 8.47 -36.32 60.46
C GLU A 207 8.84 -34.98 59.82
N PHE A 208 10.11 -34.77 59.46
CA PHE A 208 10.53 -33.61 58.67
C PHE A 208 9.79 -33.52 57.34
N ALA A 209 9.71 -34.65 56.61
CA ALA A 209 8.99 -34.75 55.34
C ALA A 209 7.52 -34.31 55.47
N ARG A 210 6.81 -34.81 56.50
CA ARG A 210 5.41 -34.43 56.78
C ARG A 210 5.26 -32.97 57.15
N ASN A 211 6.12 -32.45 58.05
CA ASN A 211 6.03 -31.08 58.54
C ASN A 211 6.36 -30.06 57.44
N LEU A 212 7.32 -30.38 56.58
CA LEU A 212 7.72 -29.52 55.45
C LEU A 212 6.84 -29.73 54.21
N LYS A 213 6.01 -30.78 54.19
CA LYS A 213 5.27 -31.26 53.00
C LYS A 213 6.19 -31.51 51.81
N LEU A 214 7.31 -32.18 52.05
CA LEU A 214 8.31 -32.54 51.04
C LEU A 214 8.47 -34.06 50.98
N ASP A 215 8.67 -34.61 49.79
CA ASP A 215 9.16 -35.97 49.64
C ASP A 215 10.69 -35.93 49.78
N MET A 216 11.18 -36.29 50.96
CA MET A 216 12.61 -36.26 51.26
C MET A 216 13.09 -37.59 51.80
N ALA A 217 14.31 -37.95 51.43
CA ALA A 217 15.01 -39.13 51.92
C ALA A 217 16.47 -38.76 52.22
N VAL A 218 17.01 -39.37 53.27
CA VAL A 218 18.42 -39.25 53.62
C VAL A 218 19.11 -40.54 53.19
N LEU A 219 20.06 -40.41 52.27
CA LEU A 219 20.80 -41.52 51.68
C LEU A 219 22.23 -41.50 52.21
N ARG A 220 22.86 -42.68 52.36
CA ARG A 220 24.28 -42.74 52.68
C ARG A 220 25.08 -42.30 51.45
N HIS A 221 26.09 -41.46 51.67
CA HIS A 221 27.06 -41.13 50.64
C HIS A 221 27.91 -42.39 50.37
N SER A 222 27.86 -42.93 49.14
CA SER A 222 28.63 -44.13 48.77
C SER A 222 29.73 -43.77 47.80
N SER A 223 31.00 -43.93 48.20
CA SER A 223 32.16 -43.64 47.34
C SER A 223 32.50 -44.78 46.36
N ARG A 224 31.54 -45.56 45.87
CA ARG A 224 31.84 -46.65 44.90
C ARG A 224 30.83 -46.74 43.76
N SER A 225 31.36 -46.48 42.56
CA SER A 225 30.82 -46.87 41.26
C SER A 225 30.64 -48.40 41.19
N GLY A 226 29.40 -48.83 41.12
CA GLY A 226 29.03 -50.24 40.98
C GLY A 226 27.54 -50.34 40.69
N GLN A 227 27.20 -50.90 39.53
CA GLN A 227 25.86 -51.02 38.96
C GLN A 227 24.83 -51.44 40.02
N GLY A 228 23.89 -50.53 40.33
CA GLY A 228 22.75 -50.86 41.19
C GLY A 228 22.26 -49.80 42.18
N ALA A 229 22.69 -48.53 42.12
CA ALA A 229 22.00 -47.43 42.81
C ALA A 229 22.39 -46.07 42.20
N LYS A 230 21.69 -45.63 41.14
CA LYS A 230 21.92 -44.36 40.42
C LYS A 230 21.68 -43.06 41.22
N VAL A 231 21.60 -43.12 42.55
CA VAL A 231 21.15 -42.00 43.40
C VAL A 231 22.26 -41.50 44.35
N ALA A 232 23.32 -42.29 44.56
CA ALA A 232 24.35 -41.99 45.55
C ALA A 232 25.62 -41.30 44.98
N ASP A 233 25.72 -41.18 43.66
CA ASP A 233 26.76 -40.44 42.92
C ASP A 233 26.27 -39.07 42.40
N ALA A 234 25.04 -38.64 42.76
CA ALA A 234 24.53 -37.35 42.31
C ALA A 234 25.36 -36.22 42.95
N GLU A 235 26.19 -35.56 42.14
CA GLU A 235 26.80 -34.28 42.51
C GLU A 235 25.69 -33.34 43.03
N ALA A 236 25.99 -32.64 44.13
CA ALA A 236 25.06 -31.71 44.74
C ALA A 236 24.48 -30.77 43.66
N GLY A 237 23.16 -30.73 43.54
CA GLY A 237 22.50 -30.11 42.41
C GLY A 237 21.09 -30.60 42.18
N ILE A 238 20.46 -30.05 41.14
CA ILE A 238 19.08 -30.35 40.75
C ILE A 238 19.12 -31.17 39.47
N HIS A 239 18.47 -32.34 39.49
CA HIS A 239 18.49 -33.31 38.41
C HIS A 239 17.06 -33.70 38.02
N LEU A 240 16.81 -33.79 36.72
CA LEU A 240 15.53 -34.25 36.20
C LEU A 240 15.40 -35.77 36.43
N LEU A 241 14.30 -36.21 37.04
CA LEU A 241 14.01 -37.64 37.19
C LEU A 241 13.14 -38.16 36.03
N ASN A 242 12.10 -37.41 35.68
CA ASN A 242 11.23 -37.65 34.54
C ASN A 242 10.58 -36.33 34.10
N GLU A 243 9.64 -36.36 33.15
CA GLU A 243 9.02 -35.16 32.59
C GLU A 243 8.27 -34.31 33.63
N HIS A 244 7.79 -34.92 34.72
CA HIS A 244 6.92 -34.31 35.74
C HIS A 244 7.61 -34.09 37.10
N THR A 245 8.78 -34.69 37.32
CA THR A 245 9.47 -34.65 38.61
C THR A 245 10.96 -34.41 38.47
N LEU A 246 11.48 -33.65 39.42
CA LEU A 246 12.91 -33.40 39.59
C LEU A 246 13.32 -33.76 41.01
N ALA A 247 14.61 -34.03 41.19
CA ALA A 247 15.20 -34.27 42.49
C ALA A 247 16.35 -33.30 42.75
N GLY A 248 16.29 -32.65 43.89
CA GLY A 248 17.41 -31.91 44.46
C GLY A 248 18.25 -32.83 45.34
N TYR A 249 19.57 -32.68 45.27
CA TYR A 249 20.53 -33.40 46.09
C TYR A 249 21.44 -32.40 46.83
N ALA A 250 21.49 -32.50 48.15
CA ALA A 250 22.38 -31.72 48.99
C ALA A 250 23.29 -32.64 49.80
N ARG A 251 24.58 -32.34 49.82
CA ARG A 251 25.56 -33.07 50.62
C ARG A 251 25.46 -32.63 52.09
N ILE A 252 25.48 -33.60 52.99
CA ILE A 252 25.55 -33.39 54.44
C ILE A 252 26.85 -34.03 54.93
N ASP A 253 27.73 -33.18 55.45
CA ASP A 253 29.01 -33.56 56.02
C ASP A 253 28.84 -33.99 57.48
N ASP A 254 29.72 -34.86 57.97
CA ASP A 254 29.74 -35.27 59.38
C ASP A 254 30.37 -34.18 60.28
N LEU A 255 30.40 -34.44 61.60
CA LEU A 255 30.90 -33.53 62.62
C LEU A 255 32.35 -33.09 62.37
N ILE A 256 33.14 -33.92 61.68
CA ILE A 256 34.57 -33.68 61.40
C ILE A 256 34.81 -33.20 59.96
N GLY A 257 33.76 -32.99 59.17
CA GLY A 257 33.79 -32.41 57.83
C GLY A 257 33.93 -33.44 56.69
N ASP A 258 33.85 -34.73 56.97
CA ASP A 258 33.89 -35.78 55.94
C ASP A 258 32.48 -35.97 55.33
N PRO A 259 32.33 -36.07 53.98
CA PRO A 259 31.04 -36.32 53.35
C PRO A 259 30.40 -37.63 53.82
N TYR A 260 29.18 -37.55 54.38
CA TYR A 260 28.56 -38.73 55.00
C TYR A 260 27.17 -39.06 54.46
N LEU A 261 26.27 -38.08 54.36
CA LEU A 261 24.91 -38.29 53.86
C LEU A 261 24.62 -37.40 52.65
N VAL A 262 23.64 -37.83 51.85
CA VAL A 262 23.06 -37.04 50.77
C VAL A 262 21.58 -36.91 51.07
N LEU A 263 21.13 -35.67 51.24
CA LEU A 263 19.72 -35.34 51.32
C LEU A 263 19.14 -35.25 49.91
N ARG A 264 18.16 -36.11 49.62
CA ARG A 264 17.39 -36.08 48.38
C ARG A 264 16.01 -35.50 48.67
N VAL A 265 15.59 -34.51 47.90
CA VAL A 265 14.24 -33.96 47.92
C VAL A 265 13.64 -34.10 46.53
N VAL A 266 12.52 -34.83 46.41
CA VAL A 266 11.76 -35.01 45.17
C VAL A 266 10.66 -33.95 45.10
N MET A 267 10.53 -33.33 43.94
CA MET A 267 9.64 -32.20 43.70
C MET A 267 8.89 -32.39 42.38
N GLN A 268 7.65 -31.90 42.34
CA GLN A 268 6.85 -31.83 41.12
C GLN A 268 7.29 -30.64 40.28
N ARG A 269 7.14 -30.75 38.96
CA ARG A 269 7.53 -29.73 37.98
C ARG A 269 6.40 -28.75 37.65
N ASP A 270 5.59 -28.40 38.65
CA ASP A 270 4.41 -27.56 38.50
C ASP A 270 4.71 -26.21 37.84
N VAL A 271 5.89 -25.63 38.13
CA VAL A 271 6.35 -24.36 37.54
C VAL A 271 6.59 -24.49 36.04
N PHE A 272 7.23 -25.58 35.61
CA PHE A 272 7.50 -25.83 34.19
C PHE A 272 6.22 -26.17 33.44
N GLU A 273 5.36 -27.01 34.00
CA GLU A 273 4.07 -27.39 33.40
C GLU A 273 3.16 -26.18 33.22
N SER A 274 2.97 -25.40 34.29
CA SER A 274 2.19 -24.16 34.24
C SER A 274 2.80 -23.15 33.26
N GLY A 275 4.14 -23.06 33.20
CA GLY A 275 4.85 -22.22 32.27
C GLY A 275 4.66 -22.65 30.81
N ALA A 276 4.64 -23.96 30.55
CA ALA A 276 4.40 -24.52 29.22
C ALA A 276 2.95 -24.27 28.76
N GLU A 277 1.96 -24.44 29.63
CA GLU A 277 0.56 -24.10 29.33
C GLU A 277 0.38 -22.60 29.06
N ALA A 278 0.95 -21.75 29.91
CA ALA A 278 0.94 -20.30 29.72
C ALA A 278 1.60 -19.91 28.40
N MET A 279 2.72 -20.55 28.03
CA MET A 279 3.39 -20.35 26.75
C MET A 279 2.49 -20.71 25.57
N GLN A 280 1.80 -21.85 25.62
CA GLN A 280 0.90 -22.28 24.55
C GLN A 280 -0.24 -21.27 24.36
N LEU A 281 -0.84 -20.79 25.45
CA LEU A 281 -1.88 -19.76 25.42
C LEU A 281 -1.36 -18.45 24.82
N ILE A 282 -0.18 -17.99 25.26
CA ILE A 282 0.45 -16.77 24.73
C ILE A 282 0.74 -16.93 23.24
N LEU A 283 1.34 -18.03 22.79
CA LEU A 283 1.62 -18.27 21.37
C LEU A 283 0.33 -18.33 20.54
N LEU A 284 -0.74 -18.97 21.06
CA LEU A 284 -2.04 -19.00 20.41
C LEU A 284 -2.65 -17.59 20.31
N SER A 285 -2.56 -16.79 21.36
CA SER A 285 -3.05 -15.41 21.34
C SER A 285 -2.28 -14.51 20.36
N VAL A 286 -0.95 -14.67 20.26
CA VAL A 286 -0.13 -13.96 19.27
C VAL A 286 -0.50 -14.38 17.84
N LEU A 287 -0.73 -15.68 17.61
CA LEU A 287 -1.19 -16.21 16.33
C LEU A 287 -2.56 -15.62 15.94
N LEU A 288 -3.53 -15.66 16.85
CA LEU A 288 -4.89 -15.13 16.63
C LEU A 288 -4.88 -13.61 16.41
N ALA A 289 -4.11 -12.86 17.21
CA ALA A 289 -3.96 -11.42 17.06
C ALA A 289 -3.31 -11.07 15.70
N GLY A 290 -2.26 -11.80 15.31
CA GLY A 290 -1.60 -11.62 14.01
C GLY A 290 -2.54 -11.91 12.83
N LEU A 291 -3.30 -12.99 12.88
CA LEU A 291 -4.30 -13.33 11.86
C LEU A 291 -5.40 -12.28 11.77
N MET A 292 -5.96 -11.85 12.91
CA MET A 292 -7.01 -10.83 12.97
C MET A 292 -6.49 -9.49 12.42
N PHE A 293 -5.29 -9.08 12.82
CA PHE A 293 -4.63 -7.89 12.28
C PHE A 293 -4.42 -8.01 10.77
N GLY A 294 -3.94 -9.15 10.27
CA GLY A 294 -3.78 -9.41 8.84
C GLY A 294 -5.09 -9.28 8.06
N VAL A 295 -6.21 -9.79 8.59
CA VAL A 295 -7.54 -9.64 7.98
C VAL A 295 -7.98 -8.17 7.96
N VAL A 296 -7.84 -7.46 9.07
CA VAL A 296 -8.20 -6.03 9.17
C VAL A 296 -7.41 -5.20 8.17
N VAL A 297 -6.08 -5.38 8.12
CA VAL A 297 -5.21 -4.68 7.16
C VAL A 297 -5.57 -5.04 5.73
N HIS A 298 -5.89 -6.31 5.44
CA HIS A 298 -6.32 -6.71 4.10
C HIS A 298 -7.59 -5.99 3.66
N LEU A 299 -8.61 -5.96 4.53
CA LEU A 299 -9.87 -5.28 4.26
C LEU A 299 -9.68 -3.76 4.10
N ALA A 300 -8.85 -3.15 4.95
CA ALA A 300 -8.50 -1.73 4.86
C ALA A 300 -7.79 -1.42 3.54
N LEU A 301 -6.74 -2.16 3.18
CA LEU A 301 -6.00 -1.95 1.93
C LEU A 301 -6.90 -2.14 0.70
N LYS A 302 -7.81 -3.13 0.75
CA LYS A 302 -8.78 -3.36 -0.32
C LYS A 302 -9.70 -2.17 -0.52
N ARG A 303 -10.28 -1.63 0.56
CA ARG A 303 -11.23 -0.51 0.50
C ARG A 303 -10.58 0.84 0.25
N LEU A 304 -9.45 1.12 0.92
CA LEU A 304 -8.82 2.44 0.89
C LEU A 304 -7.92 2.64 -0.32
N VAL A 305 -7.31 1.58 -0.87
CA VAL A 305 -6.32 1.72 -1.94
C VAL A 305 -6.74 0.96 -3.19
N VAL A 306 -6.94 -0.35 -3.10
CA VAL A 306 -7.06 -1.20 -4.29
C VAL A 306 -8.34 -0.91 -5.07
N GLN A 307 -9.48 -0.81 -4.39
CA GLN A 307 -10.77 -0.60 -5.06
C GLN A 307 -10.83 0.78 -5.75
N PRO A 308 -10.50 1.91 -5.10
CA PRO A 308 -10.46 3.22 -5.75
C PRO A 308 -9.56 3.25 -7.00
N VAL A 309 -8.35 2.69 -6.92
CA VAL A 309 -7.42 2.62 -8.08
C VAL A 309 -8.01 1.79 -9.23
N THR A 310 -8.67 0.67 -8.90
CA THR A 310 -9.29 -0.20 -9.91
C THR A 310 -10.47 0.50 -10.59
N GLU A 311 -11.31 1.20 -9.82
CA GLU A 311 -12.44 1.98 -10.34
C GLU A 311 -11.97 3.14 -11.22
N LEU A 312 -10.93 3.87 -10.80
CA LEU A 312 -10.33 4.94 -11.58
C LEU A 312 -9.80 4.41 -12.93
N GLY A 313 -9.09 3.28 -12.91
CA GLY A 313 -8.57 2.63 -14.12
C GLY A 313 -9.67 2.20 -15.10
N GLU A 314 -10.76 1.62 -14.61
CA GLU A 314 -11.92 1.25 -15.42
C GLU A 314 -12.60 2.48 -16.05
N ARG A 315 -12.76 3.58 -15.29
CA ARG A 315 -13.33 4.83 -15.80
C ARG A 315 -12.48 5.41 -16.93
N VAL A 316 -11.15 5.48 -16.75
CA VAL A 316 -10.21 5.94 -17.79
C VAL A 316 -10.30 5.08 -19.06
N ARG A 317 -10.39 3.75 -18.91
CA ARG A 317 -10.54 2.84 -20.05
C ARG A 317 -11.81 3.12 -20.83
N LYS A 318 -12.94 3.37 -20.15
CA LYS A 318 -14.21 3.73 -20.81
C LYS A 318 -14.12 5.03 -21.61
N VAL A 319 -13.41 6.04 -21.09
CA VAL A 319 -13.16 7.29 -21.83
C VAL A 319 -12.38 7.02 -23.11
N ALA A 320 -11.31 6.22 -23.03
CA ALA A 320 -10.49 5.86 -24.18
C ALA A 320 -11.24 5.02 -25.24
N GLU A 321 -12.05 4.05 -24.83
CA GLU A 321 -12.83 3.20 -25.73
C GLU A 321 -13.92 3.96 -26.49
N ARG A 322 -14.59 4.90 -25.81
CA ARG A 322 -15.68 5.69 -26.42
C ARG A 322 -15.17 6.82 -27.30
N LYS A 323 -13.87 7.18 -27.21
CA LYS A 323 -13.30 8.41 -27.80
C LYS A 323 -14.07 9.68 -27.43
N ASP A 324 -14.78 9.63 -26.32
CA ASP A 324 -15.59 10.73 -25.82
C ASP A 324 -14.78 11.46 -24.76
N HIS A 325 -14.04 12.47 -25.21
CA HIS A 325 -13.18 13.29 -24.35
C HIS A 325 -13.97 14.28 -23.49
N SER A 326 -15.31 14.32 -23.58
CA SER A 326 -16.15 15.18 -22.73
C SER A 326 -16.46 14.54 -21.37
N LEU A 327 -16.31 13.22 -21.27
CA LEU A 327 -16.45 12.50 -20.01
C LEU A 327 -15.37 12.95 -19.03
N ARG A 328 -15.75 13.15 -17.77
CA ARG A 328 -14.83 13.45 -16.68
C ARG A 328 -14.84 12.33 -15.68
N LEU A 329 -13.69 12.11 -15.07
CA LEU A 329 -13.56 11.23 -13.93
C LEU A 329 -14.19 11.98 -12.75
N ASP A 330 -15.24 11.41 -12.18
CA ASP A 330 -15.72 11.83 -10.87
C ASP A 330 -14.74 11.31 -9.83
N VAL A 331 -14.16 12.24 -9.07
CA VAL A 331 -13.04 12.00 -8.16
C VAL A 331 -13.41 12.63 -6.84
N GLN A 332 -13.38 11.83 -5.77
CA GLN A 332 -13.73 12.25 -4.42
C GLN A 332 -12.54 12.03 -3.49
N GLY A 333 -12.31 12.96 -2.57
CA GLY A 333 -11.23 12.91 -1.58
C GLY A 333 -10.10 13.90 -1.87
N ASP A 334 -9.14 13.96 -0.94
CA ASP A 334 -7.96 14.86 -0.98
C ASP A 334 -6.63 14.06 -0.93
N ASP A 335 -6.65 12.80 -1.36
CA ASP A 335 -5.48 11.91 -1.37
C ASP A 335 -4.72 11.92 -2.71
N GLU A 336 -3.63 11.15 -2.80
CA GLU A 336 -2.82 11.03 -4.02
C GLU A 336 -3.60 10.42 -5.20
N ILE A 337 -4.60 9.58 -4.92
CA ILE A 337 -5.46 8.99 -5.96
C ILE A 337 -6.39 10.07 -6.51
N ALA A 338 -6.93 10.92 -5.64
CA ALA A 338 -7.75 12.04 -6.04
C ALA A 338 -6.96 13.06 -6.87
N ARG A 339 -5.74 13.39 -6.43
CA ARG A 339 -4.84 14.27 -7.21
C ARG A 339 -4.59 13.71 -8.61
N LEU A 340 -4.30 12.41 -8.75
CA LEU A 340 -4.13 11.77 -10.05
C LEU A 340 -5.41 11.86 -10.91
N GLY A 341 -6.58 11.71 -10.31
CA GLY A 341 -7.86 11.89 -11.00
C GLY A 341 -8.05 13.31 -11.53
N HIS A 342 -7.69 14.33 -10.74
CA HIS A 342 -7.71 15.74 -11.17
C HIS A 342 -6.72 16.01 -12.32
N ASP A 343 -5.51 15.47 -12.26
CA ASP A 343 -4.51 15.62 -13.31
C ASP A 343 -5.00 15.02 -14.65
N ILE A 344 -5.65 13.85 -14.59
CA ILE A 344 -6.24 13.22 -15.78
C ILE A 344 -7.39 14.07 -16.34
N ASN A 345 -8.24 14.65 -15.49
CA ASN A 345 -9.29 15.57 -15.95
C ASN A 345 -8.70 16.81 -16.64
N GLY A 346 -7.62 17.39 -16.11
CA GLY A 346 -6.91 18.50 -16.76
C GLY A 346 -6.36 18.12 -18.14
N MET A 347 -5.83 16.91 -18.30
CA MET A 347 -5.41 16.39 -19.61
C MET A 347 -6.60 16.23 -20.57
N LEU A 348 -7.75 15.74 -20.09
CA LEU A 348 -8.97 15.62 -20.90
C LEU A 348 -9.52 16.99 -21.34
N ASP A 349 -9.45 18.00 -20.48
CA ASP A 349 -9.80 19.39 -20.83
C ASP A 349 -8.89 19.92 -21.95
N ALA A 350 -7.58 19.70 -21.85
CA ALA A 350 -6.62 20.11 -22.88
C ALA A 350 -6.89 19.40 -24.23
N LEU A 351 -7.17 18.11 -24.22
CA LEU A 351 -7.52 17.35 -25.43
C LEU A 351 -8.82 17.84 -26.07
N GLN A 352 -9.84 18.14 -25.26
CA GLN A 352 -11.10 18.69 -25.76
C GLN A 352 -10.91 20.09 -26.35
N GLY A 353 -10.07 20.92 -25.73
CA GLY A 353 -9.67 22.24 -26.25
C GLY A 353 -8.99 22.15 -27.61
N LEU A 354 -7.99 21.27 -27.73
CA LEU A 354 -7.28 21.01 -29.00
C LEU A 354 -8.22 20.53 -30.11
N HIS A 355 -9.17 19.64 -29.79
CA HIS A 355 -10.13 19.15 -30.78
C HIS A 355 -11.03 20.27 -31.31
N ARG A 356 -11.57 21.12 -30.42
CA ARG A 356 -12.39 22.28 -30.81
C ARG A 356 -11.59 23.28 -31.66
N GLN A 357 -10.34 23.54 -31.31
CA GLN A 357 -9.47 24.42 -32.09
C GLN A 357 -9.23 23.86 -33.49
N LEU A 358 -8.91 22.57 -33.59
CA LEU A 358 -8.72 21.90 -34.88
C LEU A 358 -9.98 21.97 -35.75
N GLU A 359 -11.16 21.76 -35.15
CA GLU A 359 -12.43 21.80 -35.85
C GLU A 359 -12.77 23.22 -36.33
N THR A 360 -12.50 24.24 -35.51
CA THR A 360 -12.67 25.65 -35.89
C THR A 360 -11.73 26.06 -37.02
N GLU A 361 -10.45 25.69 -36.94
CA GLU A 361 -9.47 25.96 -37.99
C GLU A 361 -9.83 25.24 -39.29
N ARG A 362 -10.32 24.00 -39.20
CA ARG A 362 -10.81 23.24 -40.36
C ARG A 362 -12.01 23.94 -41.02
N GLN A 363 -12.99 24.37 -40.24
CA GLN A 363 -14.17 25.09 -40.76
C GLN A 363 -13.75 26.42 -41.40
N ARG A 364 -12.82 27.15 -40.78
CA ARG A 364 -12.30 28.41 -41.32
C ARG A 364 -11.57 28.20 -42.65
N ALA A 365 -10.71 27.17 -42.73
CA ALA A 365 -10.02 26.82 -43.96
C ALA A 365 -11.00 26.40 -45.07
N GLU A 366 -12.03 25.61 -44.74
CA GLU A 366 -13.06 25.21 -45.70
C GLU A 366 -13.86 26.40 -46.23
N ARG A 367 -14.29 27.31 -45.35
CA ARG A 367 -15.02 28.54 -45.76
C ARG A 367 -14.18 29.43 -46.67
N LEU A 368 -12.89 29.63 -46.36
CA LEU A 368 -12.00 30.44 -47.19
C LEU A 368 -11.79 29.83 -48.58
N LEU A 369 -11.68 28.49 -48.66
CA LEU A 369 -11.53 27.80 -49.95
C LEU A 369 -12.77 27.96 -50.82
N LEU A 370 -13.96 27.84 -50.23
CA LEU A 370 -15.24 27.95 -50.95
C LEU A 370 -15.58 29.39 -51.39
N ASN A 371 -14.97 30.41 -50.77
CA ASN A 371 -15.08 31.79 -51.24
C ASN A 371 -14.24 32.07 -52.50
N ILE A 372 -13.32 31.18 -52.89
CA ILE A 372 -12.39 31.38 -54.02
C ILE A 372 -12.82 30.57 -55.25
N MET A 373 -13.53 29.47 -55.06
CA MET A 373 -13.96 28.59 -56.13
C MET A 373 -15.23 27.80 -55.75
N PRO A 374 -15.99 27.32 -56.75
CA PRO A 374 -17.17 26.50 -56.52
C PRO A 374 -16.87 25.25 -55.69
N ARG A 375 -17.86 24.77 -54.92
CA ARG A 375 -17.70 23.57 -54.08
C ARG A 375 -17.28 22.33 -54.88
N SER A 376 -17.88 22.11 -56.05
CA SER A 376 -17.55 20.97 -56.92
C SER A 376 -16.10 21.01 -57.40
N VAL A 377 -15.58 22.19 -57.70
CA VAL A 377 -14.16 22.41 -58.08
C VAL A 377 -13.24 22.25 -56.87
N ALA A 378 -13.60 22.81 -55.72
CA ALA A 378 -12.83 22.72 -54.48
C ALA A 378 -12.65 21.26 -54.02
N ASP A 379 -13.69 20.45 -54.10
CA ASP A 379 -13.64 19.05 -53.65
C ASP A 379 -12.81 18.17 -54.59
N ARG A 380 -12.90 18.38 -55.91
CA ARG A 380 -12.01 17.73 -56.89
C ARG A 380 -10.55 18.15 -56.69
N LEU A 381 -10.28 19.44 -56.43
CA LEU A 381 -8.94 19.93 -56.15
C LEU A 381 -8.36 19.34 -54.85
N LYS A 382 -9.17 19.17 -53.78
CA LYS A 382 -8.76 18.47 -52.54
C LYS A 382 -8.44 17.00 -52.79
N ALA A 383 -9.12 16.35 -53.74
CA ALA A 383 -8.83 14.98 -54.16
C ALA A 383 -7.54 14.87 -55.01
N GLY A 384 -6.91 15.99 -55.36
CA GLY A 384 -5.69 16.04 -56.17
C GLY A 384 -5.94 15.95 -57.67
N GLU A 385 -7.17 16.19 -58.13
CA GLU A 385 -7.51 16.20 -59.55
C GLU A 385 -7.04 17.48 -60.25
N GLU A 386 -6.68 17.36 -61.53
CA GLU A 386 -6.44 18.50 -62.42
C GLU A 386 -7.79 19.01 -62.94
N ILE A 387 -8.07 20.29 -62.74
CA ILE A 387 -9.34 20.91 -63.13
C ILE A 387 -9.16 21.65 -64.45
N ALA A 388 -9.59 21.01 -65.54
CA ALA A 388 -9.63 21.57 -66.89
C ALA A 388 -10.79 20.94 -67.67
N ASP A 389 -11.97 21.54 -67.53
CA ASP A 389 -13.22 21.02 -68.11
C ASP A 389 -13.59 21.84 -69.36
N SER A 390 -14.08 21.16 -70.40
CA SER A 390 -14.57 21.80 -71.63
C SER A 390 -16.09 21.72 -71.69
N TYR A 391 -16.72 22.88 -71.84
CA TYR A 391 -18.16 23.05 -71.94
C TYR A 391 -18.50 23.39 -73.39
N ARG A 392 -19.38 22.58 -73.99
CA ARG A 392 -19.81 22.78 -75.39
C ARG A 392 -20.58 24.08 -75.58
N GLU A 393 -21.30 24.50 -74.54
CA GLU A 393 -22.15 25.67 -74.58
C GLU A 393 -22.23 26.30 -73.18
N ALA A 394 -21.90 27.59 -73.11
CA ALA A 394 -22.08 28.44 -71.94
C ALA A 394 -22.35 29.88 -72.41
N SER A 395 -23.03 30.66 -71.59
CA SER A 395 -23.19 32.10 -71.82
C SER A 395 -22.28 32.87 -70.86
N VAL A 396 -21.54 33.83 -71.39
CA VAL A 396 -20.61 34.68 -70.63
C VAL A 396 -21.09 36.13 -70.73
N LEU A 397 -21.16 36.79 -69.58
CA LEU A 397 -21.53 38.19 -69.43
C LEU A 397 -20.32 38.97 -68.91
N PHE A 398 -20.05 40.09 -69.58
CA PHE A 398 -19.18 41.14 -69.08
C PHE A 398 -20.00 42.39 -68.81
N ALA A 399 -19.81 42.99 -67.64
CA ALA A 399 -20.39 44.28 -67.27
C ALA A 399 -19.27 45.24 -66.89
N ASP A 400 -19.20 46.43 -67.50
CA ASP A 400 -18.16 47.44 -67.25
C ASP A 400 -18.76 48.80 -66.94
N LEU A 401 -18.20 49.51 -65.96
CA LEU A 401 -18.67 50.82 -65.56
C LEU A 401 -18.19 51.91 -66.54
N VAL A 402 -19.15 52.62 -67.15
CA VAL A 402 -18.85 53.63 -68.16
C VAL A 402 -18.12 54.81 -67.53
N GLY A 403 -16.91 55.08 -68.02
CA GLY A 403 -16.12 56.23 -67.59
C GLY A 403 -15.48 56.07 -66.21
N PHE A 404 -15.47 54.86 -65.62
CA PHE A 404 -14.93 54.64 -64.28
C PHE A 404 -13.43 54.96 -64.19
N THR A 405 -12.63 54.70 -65.23
CA THR A 405 -11.22 55.14 -65.26
C THR A 405 -11.07 56.66 -65.04
N SER A 406 -11.97 57.47 -65.61
CA SER A 406 -11.99 58.92 -65.39
C SER A 406 -12.51 59.30 -64.00
N LEU A 407 -13.52 58.57 -63.50
CA LEU A 407 -14.01 58.75 -62.13
C LEU A 407 -12.91 58.46 -61.10
N ALA A 408 -12.15 57.38 -61.30
CA ALA A 408 -11.08 56.92 -60.43
C ALA A 408 -9.90 57.90 -60.33
N SER A 409 -9.68 58.75 -61.33
CA SER A 409 -8.64 59.80 -61.26
C SER A 409 -9.07 61.02 -60.45
N HIS A 410 -10.35 61.18 -60.14
CA HIS A 410 -10.91 62.35 -59.46
C HIS A 410 -11.53 62.05 -58.09
N VAL A 411 -11.81 60.77 -57.79
CA VAL A 411 -12.37 60.31 -56.51
C VAL A 411 -11.27 59.67 -55.65
N PRO A 412 -11.15 60.01 -54.36
CA PRO A 412 -10.10 59.44 -53.52
C PRO A 412 -10.35 57.94 -53.25
N PRO A 413 -9.30 57.12 -53.08
CA PRO A 413 -9.43 55.66 -52.96
C PRO A 413 -10.36 55.17 -51.83
N ASN A 414 -10.45 55.93 -50.73
CA ASN A 414 -11.32 55.62 -49.59
C ASN A 414 -12.81 55.79 -49.88
N GLU A 415 -13.18 56.51 -50.95
CA GLU A 415 -14.56 56.66 -51.41
C GLU A 415 -14.83 55.81 -52.67
N LEU A 416 -13.83 55.68 -53.55
CA LEU A 416 -13.91 54.90 -54.77
C LEU A 416 -14.05 53.40 -54.48
N LEU A 417 -13.24 52.84 -53.57
CA LEU A 417 -13.27 51.42 -53.28
C LEU A 417 -14.59 50.96 -52.65
N PRO A 418 -15.16 51.64 -51.63
CA PRO A 418 -16.49 51.28 -51.11
C PRO A 418 -17.62 51.45 -52.13
N MET A 419 -17.50 52.39 -53.07
CA MET A 419 -18.47 52.52 -54.17
C MET A 419 -18.40 51.29 -55.09
N LEU A 420 -17.21 50.90 -55.51
CA LEU A 420 -16.99 49.73 -56.37
C LEU A 420 -17.41 48.43 -55.67
N ASP A 421 -17.06 48.30 -54.38
CA ASP A 421 -17.43 47.17 -53.53
C ASP A 421 -18.96 47.05 -53.39
N GLY A 422 -19.67 48.16 -53.18
CA GLY A 422 -21.13 48.16 -53.11
C GLY A 422 -21.80 47.77 -54.43
N ILE A 423 -21.27 48.23 -55.57
CA ILE A 423 -21.78 47.86 -56.90
C ILE A 423 -21.55 46.37 -57.16
N PHE A 424 -20.32 45.88 -56.96
CA PHE A 424 -20.00 44.48 -57.19
C PHE A 424 -20.68 43.54 -56.18
N SER A 425 -20.93 43.99 -54.94
CA SER A 425 -21.74 43.24 -53.98
C SER A 425 -23.19 43.10 -54.46
N ALA A 426 -23.78 44.17 -55.01
CA ALA A 426 -25.12 44.08 -55.60
C ALA A 426 -25.14 43.13 -56.82
N PHE A 427 -24.07 43.10 -57.62
CA PHE A 427 -23.94 42.13 -58.71
C PHE A 427 -23.72 40.70 -58.22
N ASP A 428 -22.98 40.50 -57.14
CA ASP A 428 -22.82 39.21 -56.48
C ASP A 428 -24.18 38.69 -55.97
N GLU A 429 -24.99 39.55 -55.34
CA GLU A 429 -26.34 39.21 -54.90
C GLU A 429 -27.26 38.84 -56.08
N LEU A 430 -27.16 39.57 -57.21
CA LEU A 430 -27.89 39.21 -58.43
C LEU A 430 -27.40 37.87 -58.99
N ALA A 431 -26.10 37.59 -58.95
CA ALA A 431 -25.56 36.32 -59.43
C ALA A 431 -26.09 35.16 -58.60
N ASP A 432 -26.10 35.29 -57.27
CA ASP A 432 -26.65 34.30 -56.35
C ASP A 432 -28.16 34.11 -56.56
N GLN A 433 -28.93 35.19 -56.74
CA GLN A 433 -30.39 35.14 -56.99
C GLN A 433 -30.73 34.40 -58.28
N HIS A 434 -29.92 34.61 -59.32
CA HIS A 434 -30.09 33.97 -60.63
C HIS A 434 -29.39 32.60 -60.72
N GLY A 435 -28.69 32.15 -59.67
CA GLY A 435 -27.96 30.88 -59.67
C GLY A 435 -26.78 30.84 -60.65
N LEU A 436 -26.13 31.99 -60.85
CA LEU A 436 -25.04 32.21 -61.80
C LEU A 436 -23.69 32.19 -61.10
N GLU A 437 -22.64 31.81 -61.83
CA GLU A 437 -21.30 31.73 -61.27
C GLU A 437 -20.51 33.01 -61.59
N LYS A 438 -20.12 33.74 -60.54
CA LYS A 438 -19.16 34.83 -60.64
C LYS A 438 -17.76 34.26 -60.89
N ILE A 439 -17.08 34.77 -61.90
CA ILE A 439 -15.75 34.28 -62.27
C ILE A 439 -14.66 35.18 -61.69
N LYS A 440 -14.71 36.47 -62.00
CA LYS A 440 -13.75 37.46 -61.48
C LYS A 440 -14.21 38.88 -61.77
N THR A 441 -13.54 39.81 -61.11
CA THR A 441 -13.52 41.22 -61.50
C THR A 441 -12.21 41.52 -62.24
N ILE A 442 -12.26 42.43 -63.20
CA ILE A 442 -11.12 42.87 -64.00
C ILE A 442 -11.12 44.40 -64.01
N GLY A 443 -10.55 45.01 -62.98
CA GLY A 443 -10.68 46.45 -62.77
C GLY A 443 -12.12 46.83 -62.44
N ASP A 444 -12.74 47.64 -63.31
CA ASP A 444 -14.14 48.07 -63.32
C ASP A 444 -15.09 47.09 -64.01
N ALA A 445 -14.56 46.04 -64.64
CA ALA A 445 -15.36 45.00 -65.27
C ALA A 445 -15.71 43.86 -64.31
N TYR A 446 -16.90 43.30 -64.48
CA TYR A 446 -17.47 42.19 -63.74
C TYR A 446 -17.82 41.05 -64.71
N MET A 447 -17.36 39.83 -64.42
CA MET A 447 -17.51 38.67 -65.29
C MET A 447 -18.32 37.57 -64.62
N VAL A 448 -19.39 37.14 -65.30
CA VAL A 448 -20.31 36.09 -64.85
C VAL A 448 -20.51 35.08 -65.96
N VAL A 449 -20.73 33.83 -65.59
CA VAL A 449 -21.05 32.75 -66.52
C VAL A 449 -22.31 32.02 -66.08
N ALA A 450 -23.05 31.53 -67.08
CA ALA A 450 -24.13 30.59 -66.91
C ALA A 450 -23.79 29.28 -67.63
N GLY A 451 -24.11 28.14 -67.00
CA GLY A 451 -23.82 26.80 -67.53
C GLY A 451 -22.44 26.24 -67.17
N VAL A 452 -21.74 26.87 -66.22
CA VAL A 452 -20.43 26.45 -65.68
C VAL A 452 -20.41 26.75 -64.16
N PRO A 453 -19.86 25.88 -63.30
CA PRO A 453 -19.38 24.52 -63.60
C PRO A 453 -20.52 23.53 -63.84
N GLU A 454 -21.74 23.84 -63.39
CA GLU A 454 -22.90 22.98 -63.62
C GLU A 454 -23.65 23.44 -64.89
N PRO A 455 -23.95 22.53 -65.85
CA PRO A 455 -24.71 22.88 -67.04
C PRO A 455 -26.15 23.32 -66.71
N VAL A 456 -26.59 24.42 -67.31
CA VAL A 456 -27.94 25.00 -67.14
C VAL A 456 -28.58 25.12 -68.52
N PRO A 457 -29.73 24.47 -68.83
CA PRO A 457 -30.31 24.46 -70.18
C PRO A 457 -30.69 25.83 -70.74
N ASP A 458 -31.10 26.75 -69.87
CA ASP A 458 -31.56 28.11 -70.14
C ASP A 458 -30.49 29.17 -69.81
N HIS A 459 -29.21 28.78 -69.84
CA HIS A 459 -28.05 29.62 -69.50
C HIS A 459 -28.06 31.02 -70.13
N ALA A 460 -28.51 31.15 -71.39
CA ALA A 460 -28.57 32.45 -72.07
C ALA A 460 -29.70 33.35 -71.53
N GLN A 461 -30.83 32.76 -71.13
CA GLN A 461 -32.02 33.48 -70.66
C GLN A 461 -31.79 34.05 -69.26
N VAL A 462 -31.31 33.22 -68.35
CA VAL A 462 -30.99 33.62 -66.97
C VAL A 462 -29.93 34.71 -66.94
N LEU A 463 -28.89 34.59 -67.78
CA LEU A 463 -27.83 35.59 -67.86
C LEU A 463 -28.31 36.91 -68.51
N ALA A 464 -29.26 36.85 -69.45
CA ALA A 464 -29.90 38.03 -70.02
C ALA A 464 -30.81 38.76 -69.02
N ALA A 465 -31.56 38.02 -68.20
CA ALA A 465 -32.35 38.58 -67.10
C ALA A 465 -31.44 39.29 -66.09
N MET A 466 -30.35 38.65 -65.66
CA MET A 466 -29.33 39.27 -64.81
C MET A 466 -28.75 40.54 -65.44
N GLY A 467 -28.47 40.53 -66.74
CA GLY A 467 -27.98 41.72 -67.45
C GLY A 467 -28.92 42.91 -67.37
N LEU A 468 -30.24 42.68 -67.49
CA LEU A 468 -31.26 43.74 -67.32
C LEU A 468 -31.33 44.22 -65.87
N ASP A 469 -31.24 43.30 -64.91
CA ASP A 469 -31.19 43.64 -63.48
C ASP A 469 -29.95 44.46 -63.10
N MET A 470 -28.79 44.15 -63.69
CA MET A 470 -27.56 44.93 -63.49
C MET A 470 -27.73 46.38 -63.96
N VAL A 471 -28.37 46.60 -65.12
CA VAL A 471 -28.66 47.95 -65.61
C VAL A 471 -29.59 48.68 -64.63
N ARG A 472 -30.69 48.04 -64.21
CA ARG A 472 -31.63 48.60 -63.21
C ARG A 472 -30.96 48.93 -61.88
N ALA A 473 -30.12 48.03 -61.38
CA ALA A 473 -29.40 48.21 -60.12
C ALA A 473 -28.45 49.40 -60.18
N ILE A 474 -27.76 49.59 -61.32
CA ILE A 474 -26.89 50.74 -61.55
C ILE A 474 -27.68 52.05 -61.66
N GLU A 475 -28.85 52.05 -62.30
CA GLU A 475 -29.74 53.23 -62.34
C GLU A 475 -30.17 53.66 -60.93
N VAL A 476 -30.61 52.70 -60.10
CA VAL A 476 -30.97 52.96 -58.70
C VAL A 476 -29.77 53.48 -57.89
N GLU A 477 -28.58 52.89 -58.10
CA GLU A 477 -27.36 53.30 -57.40
C GLU A 477 -26.88 54.69 -57.84
N ALA A 478 -27.01 55.01 -59.13
CA ALA A 478 -26.73 56.32 -59.71
C ALA A 478 -27.63 57.40 -59.09
N GLU A 479 -28.93 57.13 -59.01
CA GLU A 479 -29.92 58.00 -58.37
C GLU A 479 -29.62 58.20 -56.88
N ARG A 480 -29.37 57.12 -56.14
CA ARG A 480 -29.10 57.17 -54.69
C ARG A 480 -27.88 58.02 -54.36
N ARG A 481 -26.85 57.98 -55.21
CA ARG A 481 -25.58 58.69 -55.00
C ARG A 481 -25.54 60.07 -55.66
N GLY A 482 -26.50 60.41 -56.51
CA GLY A 482 -26.48 61.64 -57.28
C GLY A 482 -25.32 61.72 -58.28
N VAL A 483 -24.87 60.58 -58.80
CA VAL A 483 -23.77 60.50 -59.78
C VAL A 483 -24.30 59.93 -61.10
N ASN A 484 -23.75 60.38 -62.22
CA ASN A 484 -24.06 59.78 -63.52
C ASN A 484 -23.25 58.49 -63.69
N LEU A 485 -23.83 57.37 -63.24
CA LEU A 485 -23.24 56.04 -63.36
C LEU A 485 -24.04 55.21 -64.37
N GLN A 486 -23.34 54.61 -65.32
CA GLN A 486 -23.92 53.71 -66.31
C GLN A 486 -23.04 52.47 -66.44
N VAL A 487 -23.65 51.37 -66.85
CA VAL A 487 -22.95 50.12 -67.12
C VAL A 487 -23.13 49.74 -68.58
N ARG A 488 -22.09 49.21 -69.21
CA ARG A 488 -22.20 48.46 -70.47
C ARG A 488 -22.26 46.99 -70.12
N VAL A 489 -23.22 46.28 -70.69
CA VAL A 489 -23.33 44.82 -70.50
C VAL A 489 -23.22 44.15 -71.85
N GLY A 490 -22.38 43.12 -71.95
CA GLY A 490 -22.15 42.34 -73.16
C GLY A 490 -22.29 40.85 -72.89
N ILE A 491 -23.11 40.17 -73.69
CA ILE A 491 -23.36 38.73 -73.55
C ILE A 491 -23.07 37.98 -74.84
N HIS A 492 -22.27 36.93 -74.75
CA HIS A 492 -22.04 36.00 -75.85
C HIS A 492 -22.19 34.55 -75.38
N THR A 493 -22.60 33.69 -76.31
CA THR A 493 -22.86 32.27 -76.06
C THR A 493 -22.03 31.42 -77.00
N GLY A 494 -21.33 30.41 -76.44
CA GLY A 494 -20.46 29.53 -77.20
C GLY A 494 -19.68 28.56 -76.31
N PRO A 495 -18.77 27.77 -76.89
CA PRO A 495 -17.94 26.82 -76.13
C PRO A 495 -16.91 27.55 -75.25
N VAL A 496 -16.67 27.02 -74.05
CA VAL A 496 -15.66 27.54 -73.10
C VAL A 496 -14.86 26.40 -72.49
N VAL A 497 -13.65 26.71 -72.04
CA VAL A 497 -12.85 25.84 -71.18
C VAL A 497 -12.78 26.52 -69.83
N ALA A 498 -13.14 25.81 -68.76
CA ALA A 498 -13.04 26.31 -67.39
C ALA A 498 -12.06 25.45 -66.59
N GLY A 499 -11.33 26.05 -65.67
CA GLY A 499 -10.29 25.31 -64.95
C GLY A 499 -9.59 26.14 -63.90
N VAL A 500 -8.72 25.47 -63.14
CA VAL A 500 -7.93 26.11 -62.10
C VAL A 500 -6.48 26.23 -62.57
N ILE A 501 -5.96 27.45 -62.68
CA ILE A 501 -4.58 27.71 -63.10
C ILE A 501 -3.71 28.24 -61.94
N GLY A 502 -2.42 27.90 -62.00
CA GLY A 502 -1.38 28.43 -61.11
C GLY A 502 -0.89 27.43 -60.07
N LYS A 503 0.41 27.52 -59.71
CA LYS A 503 1.01 26.77 -58.59
C LYS A 503 0.89 27.50 -57.24
N ARG A 504 0.53 28.79 -57.30
CA ARG A 504 0.30 29.72 -56.19
C ARG A 504 -0.81 30.67 -56.64
N LYS A 505 -1.69 31.11 -55.73
CA LYS A 505 -2.90 31.90 -56.05
C LYS A 505 -3.80 31.19 -57.07
N PHE A 506 -4.34 30.03 -56.68
CA PHE A 506 -5.31 29.31 -57.49
C PHE A 506 -6.50 30.22 -57.83
N SER A 507 -6.88 30.26 -59.09
CA SER A 507 -8.08 30.95 -59.58
C SER A 507 -8.83 30.01 -60.50
N TYR A 508 -10.12 29.81 -60.23
CA TYR A 508 -11.02 29.23 -61.20
C TYR A 508 -11.33 30.29 -62.25
N ASP A 509 -11.17 29.96 -63.53
CA ASP A 509 -11.29 30.93 -64.61
C ASP A 509 -11.78 30.27 -65.90
N LEU A 510 -12.16 31.09 -66.88
CA LEU A 510 -12.65 30.67 -68.19
C LEU A 510 -11.71 31.14 -69.29
N TRP A 511 -11.54 30.28 -70.28
CA TRP A 511 -10.79 30.53 -71.50
C TRP A 511 -11.59 30.11 -72.72
N GLY A 512 -11.33 30.78 -73.83
CA GLY A 512 -11.94 30.47 -75.12
C GLY A 512 -12.33 31.72 -75.88
N ASP A 513 -12.67 31.50 -77.15
CA ASP A 513 -13.16 32.56 -78.03
C ASP A 513 -14.42 33.23 -77.47
N THR A 514 -15.28 32.45 -76.80
CA THR A 514 -16.53 32.94 -76.21
C THR A 514 -16.31 34.07 -75.21
N VAL A 515 -15.30 33.94 -74.35
CA VAL A 515 -14.93 34.97 -73.35
C VAL A 515 -14.48 36.25 -74.04
N ASN A 516 -13.65 36.12 -75.08
CA ASN A 516 -13.16 37.26 -75.86
C ASN A 516 -14.31 37.97 -76.58
N VAL A 517 -15.22 37.23 -77.22
CA VAL A 517 -16.36 37.84 -77.91
C VAL A 517 -17.32 38.49 -76.92
N ALA A 518 -17.59 37.90 -75.75
CA ALA A 518 -18.41 38.52 -74.70
C ALA A 518 -17.83 39.86 -74.23
N SER A 519 -16.52 39.91 -73.95
CA SER A 519 -15.82 41.15 -73.60
C SER A 519 -15.87 42.19 -74.74
N ARG A 520 -15.90 41.76 -76.00
CA ARG A 520 -16.09 42.68 -77.14
C ARG A 520 -17.52 43.15 -77.31
N MET A 521 -18.51 42.31 -76.98
CA MET A 521 -19.92 42.72 -76.90
C MET A 521 -20.13 43.75 -75.79
N GLU A 522 -19.39 43.67 -74.69
CA GLU A 522 -19.44 44.70 -73.65
C GLU A 522 -18.76 45.98 -74.14
N SER A 523 -17.49 45.91 -74.54
CA SER A 523 -16.69 47.12 -74.81
C SER A 523 -17.17 47.91 -76.02
N SER A 524 -17.83 47.26 -76.98
CA SER A 524 -18.53 47.93 -78.08
C SER A 524 -19.97 48.29 -77.75
N GLY A 525 -20.50 47.89 -76.60
CA GLY A 525 -21.87 48.07 -76.11
C GLY A 525 -22.31 49.54 -75.99
N VAL A 526 -23.63 49.74 -75.91
CA VAL A 526 -24.21 51.07 -75.66
C VAL A 526 -24.34 51.27 -74.14
N PRO A 527 -23.89 52.40 -73.58
CA PRO A 527 -24.09 52.70 -72.16
C PRO A 527 -25.55 52.55 -71.71
N GLY A 528 -25.77 51.89 -70.57
CA GLY A 528 -27.11 51.65 -70.02
C GLY A 528 -27.93 50.61 -70.77
N ARG A 529 -27.31 49.81 -71.66
CA ARG A 529 -28.00 48.77 -72.44
C ARG A 529 -27.23 47.45 -72.37
N VAL A 530 -27.98 46.36 -72.52
CA VAL A 530 -27.43 45.01 -72.63
C VAL A 530 -27.30 44.66 -74.11
N GLN A 531 -26.05 44.48 -74.56
CA GLN A 531 -25.74 44.04 -75.92
C GLN A 531 -25.51 42.54 -75.96
N VAL A 532 -26.11 41.87 -76.93
CA VAL A 532 -25.98 40.43 -77.13
C VAL A 532 -25.56 40.11 -78.57
N SER A 533 -24.79 39.03 -78.73
CA SER A 533 -24.39 38.50 -80.05
C SER A 533 -25.49 37.67 -80.73
N GLU A 534 -25.33 37.37 -82.02
CA GLU A 534 -26.27 36.52 -82.80
C GLU A 534 -26.42 35.12 -82.18
N ALA A 535 -25.31 34.57 -81.72
CA ALA A 535 -25.27 33.27 -81.05
C ALA A 535 -26.11 33.27 -79.76
N THR A 536 -26.10 34.38 -79.01
CA THR A 536 -26.95 34.52 -77.82
C THR A 536 -28.41 34.65 -78.20
N VAL A 537 -28.73 35.45 -79.23
CA VAL A 537 -30.13 35.63 -79.70
C VAL A 537 -30.77 34.30 -80.07
N ALA A 538 -30.03 33.40 -80.75
CA ALA A 538 -30.50 32.07 -81.09
C ALA A 538 -30.90 31.22 -79.87
N LYS A 539 -30.43 31.58 -78.66
CA LYS A 539 -30.67 30.86 -77.40
C LYS A 539 -31.64 31.57 -76.44
N LEU A 540 -31.93 32.85 -76.69
CA LEU A 540 -32.92 33.62 -75.93
C LEU A 540 -34.37 33.25 -76.31
N GLY A 541 -34.61 32.74 -77.52
CA GLY A 541 -35.95 32.40 -78.00
C GLY A 541 -36.90 33.61 -78.02
N ALA A 542 -38.19 33.39 -77.79
CA ALA A 542 -39.22 34.44 -77.76
C ALA A 542 -39.39 35.10 -76.37
N HIS A 543 -38.49 34.82 -75.42
CA HIS A 543 -38.60 35.28 -74.04
C HIS A 543 -38.22 36.75 -73.85
N PHE A 544 -37.62 37.38 -74.85
CA PHE A 544 -37.09 38.74 -74.74
C PHE A 544 -37.38 39.58 -75.98
N VAL A 545 -37.58 40.88 -75.74
CA VAL A 545 -37.72 41.88 -76.81
C VAL A 545 -36.33 42.41 -77.17
N LEU A 546 -35.96 42.27 -78.44
CA LEU A 546 -34.64 42.59 -78.98
C LEU A 546 -34.74 43.67 -80.06
N GLU A 547 -33.81 44.61 -80.04
CA GLU A 547 -33.65 45.66 -81.05
C GLU A 547 -32.36 45.37 -81.85
N GLU A 548 -32.43 45.33 -83.18
CA GLU A 548 -31.24 45.13 -84.00
C GLU A 548 -30.36 46.38 -83.97
N ARG A 549 -29.09 46.21 -83.55
CA ARG A 549 -28.10 47.29 -83.55
C ARG A 549 -27.40 47.45 -84.90
N GLY A 550 -27.27 46.34 -85.63
CA GLY A 550 -26.49 46.24 -86.87
C GLY A 550 -25.09 45.67 -86.67
N PRO A 551 -24.20 45.76 -87.68
CA PRO A 551 -22.85 45.24 -87.61
C PRO A 551 -21.97 46.04 -86.65
N VAL A 552 -21.25 45.33 -85.78
CA VAL A 552 -20.28 45.87 -84.83
C VAL A 552 -18.92 45.27 -85.12
N ALA A 553 -17.89 46.12 -85.22
CA ALA A 553 -16.53 45.68 -85.48
C ALA A 553 -15.93 44.97 -84.25
N VAL A 554 -15.64 43.68 -84.38
CA VAL A 554 -15.01 42.85 -83.35
C VAL A 554 -13.59 42.50 -83.79
N LYS A 555 -12.61 42.98 -83.03
CA LYS A 555 -11.18 42.73 -83.30
C LYS A 555 -10.89 41.23 -83.39
N GLY A 556 -10.43 40.78 -84.55
CA GLY A 556 -10.10 39.37 -84.83
C GLY A 556 -11.26 38.53 -85.39
N LYS A 557 -12.47 39.08 -85.49
CA LYS A 557 -13.66 38.40 -86.04
C LYS A 557 -14.32 39.13 -87.22
N GLY A 558 -13.97 40.39 -87.46
CA GLY A 558 -14.60 41.21 -88.50
C GLY A 558 -15.87 41.86 -87.98
N GLU A 559 -16.84 42.11 -88.85
CA GLU A 559 -18.15 42.63 -88.46
C GLU A 559 -19.04 41.50 -87.93
N MET A 560 -19.57 41.66 -86.71
CA MET A 560 -20.53 40.75 -86.11
C MET A 560 -21.85 41.48 -85.91
N ARG A 561 -22.98 40.82 -86.19
CA ARG A 561 -24.28 41.38 -85.86
C ARG A 561 -24.46 41.40 -84.34
N ALA A 562 -25.03 42.49 -83.84
CA ALA A 562 -25.35 42.66 -82.44
C ALA A 562 -26.80 43.12 -82.27
N TRP A 563 -27.38 42.78 -81.12
CA TRP A 563 -28.73 43.15 -80.72
C TRP A 563 -28.68 43.79 -79.34
N LEU A 564 -29.58 44.73 -79.10
CA LEU A 564 -29.82 45.31 -77.78
C LEU A 564 -31.03 44.64 -77.16
N LEU A 565 -30.84 44.08 -75.98
CA LEU A 565 -31.90 43.54 -75.17
C LEU A 565 -32.67 44.71 -74.52
N VAL A 566 -33.99 44.76 -74.74
CA VAL A 566 -34.83 45.88 -74.29
C VAL A 566 -35.53 45.54 -72.97
N ARG A 567 -36.22 44.39 -72.94
CA ARG A 567 -36.97 43.90 -71.77
C ARG A 567 -37.30 42.42 -71.95
N GLU A 568 -37.76 41.79 -70.88
CA GLU A 568 -38.45 40.51 -70.96
C GLU A 568 -39.75 40.65 -71.77
N ALA A 569 -40.02 39.66 -72.61
CA ALA A 569 -41.29 39.57 -73.34
C ALA A 569 -42.40 39.21 -72.35
N GLU A 570 -43.58 39.80 -72.51
CA GLU A 570 -44.74 39.38 -71.73
C GLU A 570 -45.12 37.97 -72.19
N VAL A 571 -44.86 36.97 -71.34
CA VAL A 571 -45.38 35.62 -71.57
C VAL A 571 -46.89 35.70 -71.40
N PRO A 572 -47.71 35.28 -72.38
CA PRO A 572 -49.14 35.16 -72.15
C PRO A 572 -49.35 34.20 -70.99
N SER A 573 -49.98 34.67 -69.91
CA SER A 573 -50.41 33.84 -68.79
C SER A 573 -51.16 32.62 -69.34
N THR A 574 -50.54 31.45 -69.26
CA THR A 574 -51.21 30.18 -69.51
C THR A 574 -51.91 29.82 -68.21
N ALA A 575 -53.24 29.74 -68.30
CA ALA A 575 -54.16 29.44 -67.19
C ALA A 575 -53.93 28.06 -66.56
#